data_AF-A0A7J0BIG1-F1
#
_entry.id   AF-A0A7J0BIG1-F1
#
_cell.length_a   1.000
_cell.length_b   1.000
_cell.length_c   1.000
_cell.angle_alpha   90.00
_cell.angle_beta   90.00
_cell.angle_gamma   90.00
#
_symmetry.space_group_name_H-M   'P 1'
#
loop_
_entity.id
_entity.type
_entity.pdbx_description
1 polymer ?
#
loop_
_entity_poly.entity_id
_entity_poly.type
_entity_poly.pdbx_seq_one_letter_code
_entity_poly.pdbx_strand_id
1 'polypeptide(L)' 'MTKGNAMSDRYKREFVEVMCPKCRRTQIIAVPEESMPTCEDCKREMIIKEVLTEGKY' A
#
# COMPACT_ATOMS: atom_id res chain seq x y z
N MET A 1 4.33 -39.74 -3.31
CA MET A 1 3.63 -38.60 -3.95
C MET A 1 3.70 -37.41 -3.00
N THR A 2 4.78 -36.63 -3.06
CA THR A 2 5.06 -35.53 -2.14
C THR A 2 4.34 -34.28 -2.63
N LYS A 3 3.13 -34.01 -2.14
CA LYS A 3 2.47 -32.70 -2.31
C LYS A 3 3.13 -31.73 -1.35
N GLY A 4 4.13 -30.99 -1.84
CA GLY A 4 4.63 -29.80 -1.15
C GLY A 4 3.50 -28.78 -1.06
N ASN A 5 3.02 -28.53 0.16
CA ASN A 5 2.08 -27.44 0.42
C ASN A 5 2.79 -26.12 0.14
N ALA A 6 2.34 -25.42 -0.90
CA ALA A 6 2.70 -24.04 -1.19
C ALA A 6 2.18 -23.14 -0.05
N MET A 7 3.01 -22.88 0.96
CA MET A 7 2.77 -21.90 2.01
C MET A 7 3.90 -20.86 2.00
N SER A 8 3.93 -19.95 1.03
CA SER A 8 4.85 -18.79 1.05
C SER A 8 4.44 -17.68 0.06
N ASP A 9 3.18 -17.24 0.05
CA ASP A 9 2.78 -16.04 -0.73
C ASP A 9 1.87 -15.05 0.02
N ARG A 10 1.73 -15.20 1.35
CA ARG A 10 0.72 -14.43 2.11
C ARG A 10 1.12 -13.00 2.49
N TYR A 11 2.31 -12.52 2.10
CA TYR A 11 2.80 -11.18 2.45
C TYR A 11 3.65 -10.55 1.33
N LYS A 12 3.20 -10.61 0.08
CA LYS A 12 3.75 -9.68 -0.92
C LYS A 12 3.33 -8.28 -0.51
N ARG A 13 4.30 -7.48 -0.06
CA ARG A 13 4.08 -6.08 0.25
C ARG A 13 4.08 -5.30 -1.06
N GLU A 14 2.96 -4.67 -1.38
CA GLU A 14 2.84 -3.78 -2.53
C GLU A 14 3.00 -2.35 -2.06
N PHE A 15 3.79 -1.55 -2.77
CA PHE A 15 3.90 -0.13 -2.46
C PHE A 15 2.78 0.62 -3.18
N VAL A 16 2.07 1.48 -2.47
CA VAL A 16 1.02 2.32 -3.03
C VAL A 16 1.26 3.77 -2.65
N GLU A 17 1.04 4.69 -3.58
CA GLU A 17 0.94 6.11 -3.28
C GLU A 17 -0.49 6.42 -2.83
N VAL A 18 -0.64 6.94 -1.62
CA VAL A 18 -1.90 7.47 -1.08
C VAL A 18 -1.90 8.99 -1.13
N MET A 19 -3.09 9.59 -1.16
CA MET A 19 -3.30 11.03 -1.28
C MET A 19 -4.40 11.50 -0.34
N CYS A 20 -4.20 12.66 0.29
CA CYS A 20 -5.25 13.31 1.06
C CYS A 20 -6.30 13.99 0.15
N PRO A 21 -7.60 13.67 0.26
CA PRO A 21 -8.61 14.13 -0.69
C PRO A 21 -9.02 15.63 -0.62
N LYS A 22 -8.37 16.49 0.20
CA LYS A 22 -8.58 17.98 0.16
C LYS A 22 -7.29 18.78 0.06
N CYS A 23 -6.19 18.37 0.71
CA CYS A 23 -4.92 19.10 0.55
C CYS A 23 -4.00 18.48 -0.51
N ARG A 24 -4.33 17.28 -1.02
CA ARG A 24 -3.58 16.54 -2.04
C ARG A 24 -2.14 16.16 -1.67
N ARG A 25 -1.76 16.28 -0.39
CA ARG A 25 -0.51 15.70 0.14
C ARG A 25 -0.49 14.19 -0.14
N THR A 26 0.63 13.69 -0.67
CA THR A 26 0.82 12.27 -0.96
C THR A 26 1.80 11.63 0.02
N GLN A 27 1.70 10.32 0.17
CA GLN A 27 2.60 9.48 0.95
C GLN A 27 2.67 8.10 0.30
N ILE A 28 3.82 7.43 0.39
CA ILE A 28 3.98 6.04 -0.06
C ILE A 28 3.88 5.13 1.16
N ILE A 29 3.03 4.11 1.07
CA ILE A 29 2.87 3.07 2.10
C ILE A 29 3.01 1.68 1.50
N ALA A 30 3.20 0.67 2.36
CA ALA A 30 3.29 -0.73 1.95
C ALA A 30 2.04 -1.48 2.44
N VAL A 31 1.24 -1.99 1.51
CA VAL A 31 0.06 -2.79 1.80
C VAL A 31 0.39 -4.29 1.77
N PRO A 32 -0.26 -5.15 2.58
CA PRO A 32 -1.35 -4.83 3.50
C PRO A 32 -0.83 -4.13 4.76
N GLU A 33 -1.36 -2.94 5.05
CA GLU A 33 -1.17 -2.23 6.31
C GLU A 33 -2.41 -2.48 7.18
N GLU A 34 -2.28 -2.46 8.51
CA GLU A 34 -3.41 -2.72 9.41
C GLU A 34 -4.49 -1.61 9.34
N SER A 35 -4.12 -0.40 8.94
CA SER A 35 -5.03 0.75 8.81
C SER A 35 -4.48 1.75 7.79
N MET A 36 -5.37 2.49 7.12
CA MET A 36 -4.98 3.55 6.19
C MET A 36 -4.44 4.76 6.97
N PRO A 37 -3.32 5.38 6.56
CA PRO A 37 -2.79 6.54 7.25
C PRO A 37 -3.75 7.73 7.18
N THR A 38 -3.65 8.59 8.19
CA THR A 38 -4.35 9.88 8.19
C THR A 38 -3.41 11.00 7.74
N CYS A 39 -3.96 11.95 7.00
CA CYS A 39 -3.20 13.13 6.59
C CYS A 39 -2.78 13.95 7.83
N GLU A 40 -1.49 14.27 7.91
CA GLU A 40 -0.91 15.01 9.03
C GLU A 40 -1.54 16.40 9.21
N ASP A 41 -1.96 17.05 8.13
CA ASP A 41 -2.53 18.40 8.15
C ASP A 41 -4.06 18.39 8.32
N CYS A 42 -4.76 17.48 7.64
CA CYS A 42 -6.23 17.46 7.62
C CYS A 42 -6.86 16.48 8.61
N LYS A 43 -6.05 15.62 9.26
CA LYS A 43 -6.46 14.60 10.23
C LYS A 43 -7.61 13.69 9.75
N ARG A 44 -7.53 13.25 8.49
CA ARG A 44 -8.50 12.32 7.90
C ARG A 44 -7.81 11.25 7.08
N GLU A 45 -8.52 10.16 6.86
CA GLU A 45 -8.05 9.02 6.08
C GLU A 45 -7.65 9.44 4.65
N MET A 46 -6.49 8.95 4.22
CA MET A 46 -5.98 9.13 2.86
C MET A 46 -6.60 8.08 1.92
N ILE A 47 -6.55 8.33 0.62
CA ILE A 47 -7.08 7.39 -0.41
C ILE A 47 -5.95 6.91 -1.31
N ILE A 48 -6.02 5.68 -1.81
CA ILE A 48 -5.04 5.17 -2.79
C ILE A 48 -5.16 5.99 -4.07
N LYS A 49 -4.03 6.56 -4.50
CA LYS A 49 -3.90 7.30 -5.76
C LYS A 49 -3.35 6.38 -6.85
N GLU A 50 -2.29 5.63 -6.55
CA GLU A 50 -1.65 4.72 -7.52
C GLU A 50 -0.96 3.54 -6.82
N VAL A 51 -0.93 2.38 -7.48
CA VAL A 51 -0.10 1.24 -7.06
C VAL A 51 1.24 1.35 -7.77
N LEU A 52 2.32 1.42 -6.99
CA LEU A 52 3.68 1.55 -7.52
C LEU A 52 4.20 0.16 -7.89
N THR A 53 4.53 -0.02 -9.16
CA THR A 53 5.20 -1.22 -9.65
C THR A 53 6.67 -0.93 -9.85
N GLU A 54 7.53 -1.86 -9.44
CA GLU A 54 8.97 -1.73 -9.67
C GLU A 54 9.23 -1.79 -11.18
N GLY A 55 9.67 -0.66 -11.75
CA GLY A 55 10.02 -0.58 -13.16
C GLY A 55 11.27 -1.42 -13.43
N LYS A 56 11.12 -2.55 -14.10
CA LYS A 56 12.25 -3.29 -14.70
C LYS A 56 12.69 -2.54 -15.95
N TYR A 57 13.84 -1.88 -15.90
CA TYR A 57 14.59 -1.46 -17.08
C TYR A 57 15.72 -2.45 -17.36
#